data_AF-A0A2V7UIE6-F1
#
_entry.id   AF-A0A2V7UIE6-F1
#
_cell.length_a   1.000
_cell.length_b   1.000
_cell.length_c   1.000
_cell.angle_alpha   90.00
_cell.angle_beta   90.00
_cell.angle_gamma   90.00
#
_symmetry.space_group_name_H-M   'P 1'
#
loop_
_entity.id
_entity.type
_entity.pdbx_description
1 polymer ?
#
loop_
_entity_poly.entity_id
_entity_poly.type
_entity_poly.pdbx_seq_one_letter_code
_entity_poly.pdbx_strand_id
1 'polypeptide(L)'
;MKGRQGEAGPERGGEELAAGGQRRHRAAWSRDPANHSTITPMVSQPFTGFIRVPYEPPCRLVGAKGAREGRLCNISVKGVYVTLAPIPDIGEVFRISFNLPDDEKPVEVQVEVAWRNTERDRKVLRLPLGCGLHFMDMAPADQERIGAFVDARREG
;
A
#
# COMPACT_ATOMS: atom_id res chain seq x y z
N MET A 1 64.77 -35.91 -15.04
CA MET A 1 65.30 -34.70 -14.37
C MET A 1 64.59 -33.48 -14.94
N LYS A 2 64.00 -32.64 -14.05
CA LYS A 2 63.54 -31.24 -14.24
C LYS A 2 62.50 -30.97 -15.36
N GLY A 3 61.51 -30.10 -15.22
CA GLY A 3 61.19 -29.07 -14.23
C GLY A 3 59.92 -28.32 -14.68
N ARG A 4 59.29 -27.65 -13.72
CA ARG A 4 57.99 -26.95 -13.75
C ARG A 4 58.04 -25.53 -14.38
N GLN A 5 56.83 -25.00 -14.66
CA GLN A 5 56.29 -23.65 -14.36
C GLN A 5 56.32 -22.49 -15.40
N GLY A 6 55.21 -21.72 -15.38
CA GLY A 6 55.04 -20.28 -15.75
C GLY A 6 54.33 -20.05 -17.10
N GLU A 7 53.06 -19.63 -17.25
CA GLU A 7 52.29 -18.41 -16.86
C GLU A 7 52.70 -17.06 -17.48
N ALA A 8 51.63 -16.28 -17.83
CA ALA A 8 51.50 -14.86 -18.20
C ALA A 8 51.47 -14.43 -19.71
N GLY A 9 50.37 -13.74 -20.10
CA GLY A 9 50.04 -13.13 -21.42
C GLY A 9 50.77 -11.78 -21.68
N PRO A 10 50.17 -10.69 -22.23
CA PRO A 10 48.86 -10.40 -22.90
C PRO A 10 49.08 -9.93 -24.39
N GLU A 11 48.09 -9.51 -25.21
CA GLU A 11 47.61 -8.13 -25.47
C GLU A 11 46.52 -8.21 -26.59
N ARG A 12 45.26 -7.80 -26.38
CA ARG A 12 44.60 -6.49 -26.62
C ARG A 12 44.57 -5.93 -28.07
N GLY A 13 43.33 -5.68 -28.53
CA GLY A 13 42.93 -4.79 -29.63
C GLY A 13 41.68 -5.36 -30.32
N GLY A 14 40.52 -4.70 -30.46
CA GLY A 14 40.05 -3.35 -30.19
C GLY A 14 38.68 -3.21 -30.90
N GLU A 15 37.82 -2.32 -30.39
CA GLU A 15 36.63 -1.74 -31.07
C GLU A 15 35.47 -2.73 -31.45
N GLU A 16 34.17 -2.41 -31.42
CA GLU A 16 33.37 -1.21 -31.14
C GLU A 16 31.89 -1.54 -31.52
N LEU A 17 30.98 -1.14 -30.64
CA LEU A 17 29.58 -0.76 -30.86
C LEU A 17 28.42 -1.75 -31.18
N ALA A 18 27.30 -1.36 -30.56
CA ALA A 18 25.88 -1.55 -30.88
C ALA A 18 25.27 -2.94 -30.54
N ALA A 19 24.61 -3.07 -29.40
CA ALA A 19 23.22 -2.66 -29.13
C ALA A 19 22.16 -3.59 -29.75
N GLY A 20 21.27 -4.13 -28.91
CA GLY A 20 20.02 -4.74 -29.38
C GLY A 20 19.57 -6.05 -28.73
N GLY A 21 19.96 -6.35 -27.48
CA GLY A 21 19.46 -7.51 -26.76
C GLY A 21 18.03 -7.30 -26.22
N GLN A 22 17.02 -7.55 -27.05
CA GLN A 22 15.63 -7.66 -26.63
C GLN A 22 15.48 -8.83 -25.65
N ARG A 23 15.43 -8.54 -24.35
CA ARG A 23 14.92 -9.48 -23.33
C ARG A 23 13.56 -9.02 -22.87
N ARG A 24 12.53 -9.68 -23.41
CA ARG A 24 11.17 -9.66 -22.91
C ARG A 24 11.15 -10.31 -21.52
N HIS A 25 11.32 -9.52 -20.47
CA HIS A 25 11.00 -9.96 -19.12
C HIS A 25 9.48 -9.95 -18.95
N ARG A 26 8.91 -11.12 -19.19
CA ARG A 26 7.55 -11.52 -18.82
C ARG A 26 7.46 -11.49 -17.29
N ALA A 27 7.03 -10.38 -16.71
CA ALA A 27 6.61 -10.34 -15.32
C ALA A 27 5.26 -11.04 -15.23
N ALA A 28 5.32 -12.35 -14.99
CA ALA A 28 4.18 -13.15 -14.61
C ALA A 28 3.65 -12.60 -13.28
N TRP A 29 2.48 -12.00 -13.31
CA TRP A 29 1.68 -11.74 -12.12
C TRP A 29 1.32 -13.10 -11.53
N SER A 30 2.07 -13.55 -10.53
CA SER A 30 1.71 -14.72 -9.75
C SER A 30 0.38 -14.43 -9.06
N ARG A 31 -0.64 -15.21 -9.45
CA ARG A 31 -1.86 -15.40 -8.69
C ARG A 31 -1.47 -16.18 -7.44
N ASP A 32 -1.29 -15.48 -6.32
CA ASP A 32 -1.31 -16.13 -5.00
C ASP A 32 -2.75 -16.51 -4.64
N PRO A 33 -3.09 -17.81 -4.51
CA PRO A 33 -4.39 -18.25 -4.05
C PRO A 33 -4.33 -18.41 -2.53
N ALA A 34 -4.53 -17.32 -1.81
CA ALA A 34 -4.83 -17.35 -0.37
C ALA A 34 -5.83 -16.25 -0.02
N ASN A 35 -6.94 -16.18 -0.78
CA ASN A 35 -8.13 -15.45 -0.35
C ASN A 35 -8.89 -16.32 0.65
N HIS A 36 -8.41 -16.36 1.89
CA HIS A 36 -9.23 -16.80 3.01
C HIS A 36 -9.86 -15.55 3.61
N SER A 37 -11.01 -15.15 3.06
CA SER A 37 -11.94 -14.24 3.71
C SER A 37 -12.27 -14.82 5.09
N THR A 38 -11.54 -14.34 6.09
CA THR A 38 -11.80 -14.60 7.50
C THR A 38 -12.49 -13.36 8.02
N ILE A 39 -13.74 -13.56 8.47
CA ILE A 39 -14.56 -12.56 9.16
C ILE A 39 -13.66 -11.86 10.18
N THR A 40 -13.35 -10.60 9.94
CA THR A 40 -12.41 -9.84 10.77
C THR A 40 -13.18 -9.15 11.89
N PRO A 41 -13.15 -9.65 13.15
CA PRO A 41 -13.80 -8.97 14.25
C PRO A 41 -13.08 -7.64 14.52
N MET A 42 -13.86 -6.57 14.66
CA MET A 42 -13.48 -5.18 14.92
C MET A 42 -12.05 -5.02 15.47
N VAL A 43 -11.17 -4.46 14.63
CA VAL A 43 -9.75 -4.39 14.91
C VAL A 43 -9.41 -3.12 15.68
N SER A 44 -9.20 -3.28 16.99
CA SER A 44 -8.66 -2.29 17.93
C SER A 44 -7.23 -1.91 17.53
N GLN A 45 -7.16 -1.01 16.56
CA GLN A 45 -6.15 0.03 16.44
C GLN A 45 -6.29 1.02 17.62
N PRO A 46 -5.36 1.98 17.83
CA PRO A 46 -5.51 2.97 18.90
C PRO A 46 -6.94 3.51 18.90
N PHE A 47 -7.65 3.36 20.02
CA PHE A 47 -9.09 3.60 20.07
C PHE A 47 -9.34 5.07 19.74
N THR A 48 -9.87 5.32 18.54
CA THR A 48 -10.17 6.67 18.06
C THR A 48 -11.59 7.11 18.45
N GLY A 49 -12.39 6.23 19.08
CA GLY A 49 -13.80 6.51 19.41
C GLY A 49 -14.79 6.29 18.26
N PHE A 50 -14.32 5.89 17.07
CA PHE A 50 -15.18 5.69 15.89
C PHE A 50 -15.27 4.22 15.51
N ILE A 51 -16.50 3.73 15.30
CA ILE A 51 -16.71 2.37 14.79
C ILE A 51 -16.13 2.28 13.37
N ARG A 52 -15.46 1.16 13.12
CA ARG A 52 -14.78 0.86 11.87
C ARG A 52 -15.32 -0.43 11.32
N VAL A 53 -15.57 -0.44 10.01
CA VAL A 53 -16.10 -1.61 9.29
C VAL A 53 -15.02 -2.15 8.35
N PRO A 54 -14.91 -3.47 8.19
CA PRO A 54 -14.02 -4.07 7.19
C PRO A 54 -14.35 -3.56 5.79
N TYR A 55 -13.33 -3.13 5.05
CA TYR A 55 -13.48 -2.69 3.67
C TYR A 55 -12.13 -2.71 2.97
N GLU A 56 -12.02 -3.45 1.87
CA GLU A 56 -10.72 -3.78 1.26
C GLU A 56 -10.56 -3.44 -0.23
N PRO A 57 -11.07 -2.30 -0.74
CA PRO A 57 -10.79 -1.89 -2.12
C PRO A 57 -9.31 -1.51 -2.33
N PRO A 58 -8.85 -1.53 -3.58
CA PRO A 58 -7.62 -0.83 -3.94
C PRO A 58 -7.77 0.67 -3.67
N CYS A 59 -6.65 1.33 -3.38
CA CYS A 59 -6.58 2.77 -3.23
C CYS A 59 -5.27 3.32 -3.77
N ARG A 60 -5.31 4.60 -4.12
CA ARG A 60 -4.16 5.34 -4.61
C ARG A 60 -3.85 6.50 -3.68
N LEU A 61 -2.61 6.60 -3.23
CA LEU A 61 -2.10 7.72 -2.45
C LEU A 61 -1.19 8.55 -3.35
N VAL A 62 -1.43 9.86 -3.40
CA VAL A 62 -0.58 10.83 -4.11
C VAL A 62 -0.01 11.80 -3.09
N GLY A 63 1.31 11.87 -2.99
CA GLY A 63 2.02 12.79 -2.10
C GLY A 63 3.23 13.41 -2.77
N ALA A 64 4.05 14.11 -1.99
CA ALA A 64 5.23 14.84 -2.50
C ALA A 64 6.25 13.95 -3.23
N LYS A 65 6.36 12.68 -2.81
CA LYS A 65 7.28 11.68 -3.39
C LYS A 65 6.68 10.93 -4.59
N GLY A 66 5.49 11.34 -5.06
CA GLY A 66 4.76 10.70 -6.15
C GLY A 66 3.59 9.84 -5.67
N ALA A 67 3.13 8.98 -6.57
CA ALA A 67 1.94 8.16 -6.35
C ALA A 67 2.28 6.72 -5.95
N ARG A 68 1.41 6.12 -5.14
CA ARG A 68 1.58 4.81 -4.53
C ARG A 68 0.26 4.08 -4.52
N GLU A 69 0.28 2.82 -4.92
CA GLU A 69 -0.89 1.94 -4.83
C GLU A 69 -0.88 1.21 -3.49
N GLY A 70 -2.07 0.98 -2.94
CA GLY A 70 -2.27 0.26 -1.68
C GLY A 70 -3.66 -0.37 -1.61
N ARG A 71 -3.98 -0.96 -0.46
CA ARG A 71 -5.30 -1.53 -0.20
C ARG A 71 -5.81 -1.10 1.17
N LEU A 72 -7.07 -0.69 1.25
CA LEU A 72 -7.72 -0.48 2.56
C LEU A 72 -7.87 -1.82 3.28
N CYS A 73 -7.90 -1.80 4.61
CA CYS A 73 -8.33 -2.96 5.41
C CYS A 73 -9.62 -2.68 6.16
N ASN A 74 -9.84 -1.41 6.50
CA ASN A 74 -11.04 -0.95 7.16
C ASN A 74 -11.19 0.56 6.98
N ILE A 75 -12.41 1.01 7.16
CA ILE A 75 -12.80 2.41 7.07
C ILE A 75 -13.68 2.80 8.25
N SER A 76 -13.61 4.06 8.62
CA SER A 76 -14.45 4.73 9.59
C SER A 76 -14.79 6.12 9.06
N VAL A 77 -15.71 6.81 9.72
CA VAL A 77 -16.06 8.19 9.37
C VAL A 77 -14.91 9.20 9.55
N LYS A 78 -13.82 8.84 10.25
CA LYS A 78 -12.66 9.71 10.46
C LYS A 78 -11.38 9.27 9.75
N GLY A 79 -11.36 8.10 9.13
CA GLY A 79 -10.15 7.63 8.49
C GLY A 79 -10.18 6.16 8.11
N VAL A 80 -9.09 5.73 7.50
CA VAL A 80 -8.89 4.38 6.95
C VAL A 80 -7.61 3.76 7.50
N TYR A 81 -7.53 2.43 7.46
CA TYR A 81 -6.26 1.73 7.62
C TYR A 81 -5.88 1.14 6.27
N VAL A 82 -4.63 1.32 5.86
CA VAL A 82 -4.15 0.90 4.56
C VAL A 82 -2.89 0.05 4.67
N THR A 83 -2.76 -0.91 3.77
CA THR A 83 -1.54 -1.67 3.52
C THR A 83 -0.88 -1.12 2.26
N LEU A 84 0.39 -0.74 2.39
CA LEU A 84 1.25 -0.35 1.27
C LEU A 84 2.72 -0.49 1.65
N ALA A 85 3.57 -0.60 0.64
CA ALA A 85 5.02 -0.64 0.78
C ALA A 85 5.68 0.40 -0.13
N PRO A 86 6.71 1.14 0.33
CA PRO A 86 7.10 1.31 1.74
C PRO A 86 5.97 1.87 2.64
N ILE A 87 6.07 1.76 3.96
CA ILE A 87 5.11 2.41 4.86
C ILE A 87 5.50 3.89 5.04
N PRO A 88 4.61 4.86 4.77
CA PRO A 88 4.88 6.29 5.00
C PRO A 88 5.22 6.61 6.46
N ASP A 89 5.92 7.71 6.72
CA ASP A 89 6.19 8.26 8.05
C ASP A 89 4.96 8.94 8.67
N ILE A 90 4.90 8.98 10.00
CA ILE A 90 3.83 9.69 10.74
C ILE A 90 3.90 11.18 10.40
N GLY A 91 2.75 11.81 10.17
CA GLY A 91 2.64 13.21 9.76
C GLY A 91 2.81 13.46 8.26
N GLU A 92 3.17 12.45 7.45
CA GLU A 92 3.14 12.61 6.00
C GLU A 92 1.70 12.79 5.51
N VAL A 93 1.53 13.72 4.56
CA VAL A 93 0.22 14.09 4.02
C VAL A 93 0.10 13.61 2.57
N PHE A 94 -1.05 13.03 2.25
CA PHE A 94 -1.37 12.51 0.93
C PHE A 94 -2.78 12.92 0.52
N ARG A 95 -3.07 12.86 -0.78
CA ARG A 95 -4.44 12.73 -1.28
C ARG A 95 -4.70 11.26 -1.57
N ILE A 96 -5.68 10.67 -0.91
CA ILE A 96 -6.11 9.29 -1.15
C ILE A 96 -7.31 9.28 -2.08
N SER A 97 -7.35 8.29 -2.98
CA SER A 97 -8.50 7.99 -3.84
C SER A 97 -8.88 6.51 -3.70
N PHE A 98 -10.17 6.23 -3.52
CA PHE A 98 -10.76 4.89 -3.50
C PHE A 98 -12.26 4.96 -3.84
N ASN A 99 -12.83 3.87 -4.35
CA ASN A 99 -14.27 3.80 -4.59
C ASN A 99 -14.97 3.22 -3.38
N LEU A 100 -16.21 3.63 -3.13
CA LEU A 100 -17.17 2.89 -2.31
C LEU A 100 -17.94 1.90 -3.23
N PRO A 101 -18.63 0.89 -2.69
CA PRO A 101 -19.45 0.00 -3.52
C PRO A 101 -20.53 0.78 -4.26
N ASP A 102 -20.78 0.39 -5.51
CA ASP A 102 -21.82 0.95 -6.37
C ASP A 102 -21.68 2.44 -6.70
N ASP A 103 -20.57 3.07 -6.29
CA ASP A 103 -20.27 4.47 -6.58
C ASP A 103 -19.40 4.59 -7.84
N GLU A 104 -19.89 5.35 -8.82
CA GLU A 104 -19.13 5.69 -10.03
C GLU A 104 -18.01 6.69 -9.76
N LYS A 105 -18.22 7.58 -8.78
CA LYS A 105 -17.26 8.64 -8.43
C LYS A 105 -16.35 8.16 -7.29
N PRO A 106 -15.01 8.24 -7.43
CA PRO A 106 -14.13 7.94 -6.29
C PRO A 106 -14.34 8.94 -5.16
N VAL A 107 -14.16 8.46 -3.92
CA VAL A 107 -13.89 9.33 -2.78
C VAL A 107 -12.46 9.83 -2.94
N GLU A 108 -12.28 11.15 -2.84
CA GLU A 108 -10.95 11.75 -2.84
C GLU A 108 -10.79 12.76 -1.72
N VAL A 109 -9.87 12.47 -0.80
CA VAL A 109 -9.73 13.24 0.44
C VAL A 109 -8.26 13.40 0.83
N GLN A 110 -7.93 14.55 1.43
CA GLN A 110 -6.62 14.75 2.03
C GLN A 110 -6.51 13.98 3.34
N VAL A 111 -5.39 13.30 3.53
CA VAL A 111 -5.13 12.45 4.68
C VAL A 111 -3.76 12.67 5.27
N GLU A 112 -3.67 12.53 6.58
CA GLU A 112 -2.41 12.50 7.32
C GLU A 112 -2.16 11.09 7.89
N VAL A 113 -0.91 10.64 7.86
CA VAL A 113 -0.50 9.39 8.50
C VAL A 113 -0.49 9.59 10.02
N ALA A 114 -1.53 9.11 10.68
CA ALA A 114 -1.70 9.27 12.13
C ALA A 114 -0.89 8.23 12.94
N TRP A 115 -0.71 7.02 12.39
CA TRP A 115 0.07 5.97 13.05
C TRP A 115 0.52 4.89 12.08
N ARG A 116 1.51 4.09 12.48
CA ARG A 116 2.13 3.03 11.66
C ARG A 116 2.14 1.70 12.37
N ASN A 117 2.03 0.63 11.60
CA ASN A 117 2.25 -0.75 12.03
C ASN A 117 3.38 -1.34 11.16
N THR A 118 4.62 -1.13 11.59
CA THR A 118 5.81 -1.62 10.89
C THR A 118 6.28 -2.95 11.50
N GLU A 119 7.26 -3.62 10.89
CA GLU A 119 7.87 -4.80 11.53
C GLU A 119 8.60 -4.45 12.83
N ARG A 120 9.19 -3.25 12.90
CA ARG A 120 9.97 -2.80 14.06
C ARG A 120 9.08 -2.32 15.20
N ASP A 121 7.99 -1.65 14.87
CA ASP A 121 7.11 -0.95 15.83
C ASP A 121 5.68 -1.47 15.75
N ARG A 122 5.52 -2.79 15.68
CA ARG A 122 4.22 -3.44 15.48
C ARG A 122 3.33 -3.25 16.71
N LYS A 123 2.42 -2.29 16.64
CA LYS A 123 1.46 -2.00 17.74
C LYS A 123 0.28 -2.96 17.75
N VAL A 124 -0.11 -3.50 16.60
CA VAL A 124 -1.28 -4.37 16.46
C VAL A 124 -0.92 -5.58 15.62
N LEU A 125 -0.71 -6.73 16.26
CA LEU A 125 -0.28 -7.97 15.60
C LEU A 125 -1.28 -8.49 14.57
N ARG A 126 -2.57 -8.30 14.81
CA ARG A 126 -3.63 -8.76 13.89
C ARG A 126 -3.86 -7.86 12.68
N LEU A 127 -3.21 -6.68 12.63
CA LEU A 127 -3.22 -5.87 11.42
C LEU A 127 -2.03 -6.24 10.53
N PRO A 128 -2.23 -6.24 9.20
CA PRO A 128 -1.13 -6.31 8.26
C PRO A 128 -0.22 -5.08 8.41
N LEU A 129 0.98 -5.16 7.87
CA LEU A 129 1.93 -4.04 7.86
C LEU A 129 1.35 -2.88 7.05
N GLY A 130 1.40 -1.67 7.61
CA GLY A 130 0.71 -0.54 7.00
C GLY A 130 0.64 0.68 7.91
N CYS A 131 -0.34 1.53 7.66
CA CYS A 131 -0.57 2.73 8.45
C CYS A 131 -2.06 3.10 8.56
N GLY A 132 -2.39 3.81 9.64
CA GLY A 132 -3.67 4.48 9.78
C GLY A 132 -3.57 5.90 9.22
N LEU A 133 -4.57 6.25 8.44
CA LEU A 133 -4.72 7.56 7.82
C LEU A 133 -5.93 8.28 8.42
N HIS A 134 -5.75 9.54 8.80
CA HIS A 134 -6.81 10.40 9.30
C HIS A 134 -7.26 11.35 8.19
N PHE A 135 -8.58 11.45 7.97
CA PHE A 135 -9.17 12.39 7.02
C PHE A 135 -9.06 13.82 7.54
N MET A 136 -8.52 14.72 6.71
CA MET A 136 -8.34 16.14 7.01
C MET A 136 -9.51 16.95 6.44
N ASP A 137 -9.42 17.36 5.17
CA ASP A 137 -10.39 18.22 4.50
C ASP A 137 -11.29 17.39 3.59
N MET A 138 -12.33 16.80 4.18
CA MET A 138 -13.32 16.00 3.46
C MET A 138 -14.48 16.87 2.96
N ALA A 139 -14.85 16.71 1.69
CA ALA A 139 -16.04 17.35 1.15
C ALA A 139 -17.30 16.83 1.86
N PRO A 140 -18.32 17.67 2.16
CA PRO A 140 -19.53 17.23 2.84
C PRO A 140 -20.23 16.04 2.17
N ALA A 141 -20.25 16.02 0.83
CA ALA A 141 -20.83 14.91 0.06
C ALA A 141 -20.09 13.58 0.27
N ASP A 142 -18.75 13.62 0.36
CA ASP A 142 -17.96 12.40 0.63
C ASP A 142 -18.09 11.98 2.10
N GLN A 143 -18.24 12.93 3.01
CA GLN A 143 -18.52 12.64 4.42
C GLN A 143 -19.86 11.93 4.60
N GLU A 144 -20.91 12.39 3.91
CA GLU A 144 -22.22 11.75 3.91
C GLU A 144 -22.17 10.34 3.32
N ARG A 145 -21.51 10.17 2.17
CA ARG A 145 -21.35 8.86 1.51
C ARG A 145 -20.60 7.85 2.38
N ILE A 146 -19.49 8.26 3.00
CA ILE A 146 -18.74 7.40 3.93
C ILE A 146 -19.56 7.12 5.19
N GLY A 147 -20.28 8.12 5.71
CA GLY A 147 -21.19 7.97 6.84
C GLY A 147 -22.23 6.89 6.60
N ALA A 148 -23.01 7.03 5.52
CA ALA A 148 -24.01 6.07 5.11
C ALA A 148 -23.42 4.67 4.87
N PHE A 149 -22.26 4.58 4.22
CA PHE A 149 -21.56 3.32 4.00
C PHE A 149 -21.18 2.62 5.30
N VAL A 150 -20.65 3.37 6.27
CA VAL A 150 -20.22 2.85 7.57
C VAL A 150 -21.44 2.42 8.37
N ASP A 151 -22.48 3.25 8.46
CA ASP A 151 -23.68 2.97 9.26
C ASP A 151 -24.42 1.73 8.73
N ALA A 152 -24.57 1.58 7.41
CA ALA A 152 -25.16 0.39 6.80
C ALA A 152 -24.41 -0.93 7.12
N ARG A 153 -23.16 -0.86 7.58
CA ARG A 153 -22.32 -2.01 7.96
C ARG A 153 -22.12 -2.16 9.47
N ARG A 154 -22.63 -1.23 10.27
CA ARG A 154 -22.65 -1.35 11.74
C ARG A 154 -23.79 -2.23 12.23
N GLU A 155 -24.88 -2.28 11.47
CA GLU A 155 -26.14 -2.92 11.84
C GLU A 155 -26.25 -4.40 11.40
N GLY A 156 -25.21 -4.93 10.74
CA GLY A 156 -25.10 -6.34 10.34
C GLY A 156 -24.06 -7.09 11.16
#